data_AF-A0AAD4UV72-F1
#
_entry.id   AF-A0AAD4UV72-F1
#
_cell.length_a   1.000
_cell.length_b   1.000
_cell.length_c   1.000
_cell.angle_alpha   90.00
_cell.angle_beta   90.00
_cell.angle_gamma   90.00
#
_symmetry.space_group_name_H-M   'P 1'
#
loop_
_entity.id
_entity.type
_entity.pdbx_description
1 polymer ?
#
loop_
_entity_poly.entity_id
_entity_poly.type
_entity_poly.pdbx_seq_one_letter_code
_entity_poly.pdbx_strand_id
1 'polypeptide(L)'
;MSTHTATDMRWQKEKRVDDDVMLHPANGEAWKEFDRTFPEFAADPRNVRLGLATDGFNPYGVLNQHHSTWPIFAFPYNLPPWKCMKKEYMMMTVLITEDPGRSIDVYLRPLVDELKDLWTNGVRTYDKSTGRMFTL
;
A
#
# COMPACT_ATOMS: atom_id res chain seq x y z
N MET A 1 -6.22 10.10 11.24
CA MET A 1 -7.17 9.99 10.10
C MET A 1 -8.53 10.59 10.46
N SER A 2 -9.27 11.07 9.44
CA SER A 2 -10.67 11.52 9.61
C SER A 2 -11.66 10.34 9.61
N THR A 3 -12.88 10.54 10.09
CA THR A 3 -13.96 9.53 10.01
C THR A 3 -14.28 9.15 8.56
N HIS A 4 -14.17 10.12 7.64
CA HIS A 4 -14.41 9.91 6.22
C HIS A 4 -13.33 9.01 5.62
N THR A 5 -12.05 9.31 5.88
CA THR A 5 -10.93 8.47 5.42
C THR A 5 -11.01 7.05 6.00
N ALA A 6 -11.32 6.90 7.30
CA ALA A 6 -11.45 5.59 7.93
C ALA A 6 -12.59 4.76 7.31
N THR A 7 -13.69 5.40 6.92
CA THR A 7 -14.78 4.74 6.18
C THR A 7 -14.32 4.31 4.78
N ASP A 8 -13.56 5.16 4.09
CA ASP A 8 -13.05 4.84 2.75
C ASP A 8 -12.01 3.71 2.75
N MET A 9 -11.29 3.49 3.86
CA MET A 9 -10.38 2.34 4.03
C MET A 9 -11.10 0.98 4.06
N ARG A 10 -12.43 0.96 3.98
CA ARG A 10 -13.24 -0.26 3.84
C ARG A 10 -13.95 -0.35 2.48
N TRP A 11 -13.74 0.65 1.62
CA TRP A 11 -14.45 0.79 0.34
C TRP A 11 -14.31 -0.45 -0.54
N GLN A 12 -13.10 -1.03 -0.62
CA GLN A 12 -12.79 -2.19 -1.46
C GLN A 12 -13.72 -3.40 -1.24
N LYS A 13 -14.28 -3.55 -0.04
CA LYS A 13 -15.18 -4.65 0.34
C LYS A 13 -16.62 -4.21 0.53
N GLU A 14 -16.86 -3.02 1.10
CA GLU A 14 -18.21 -2.58 1.48
C GLU A 14 -18.97 -1.87 0.36
N LYS A 15 -18.28 -1.20 -0.56
CA LYS A 15 -18.88 -0.28 -1.54
C LYS A 15 -18.48 -0.56 -2.98
N ARG A 16 -17.55 -1.47 -3.19
CA ARG A 16 -17.11 -1.90 -4.51
C ARG A 16 -18.24 -2.67 -5.20
N VAL A 17 -18.54 -2.31 -6.44
CA VAL A 17 -19.40 -3.08 -7.33
C VAL A 17 -18.51 -4.08 -8.06
N ASP A 18 -18.92 -5.35 -8.09
CA ASP A 18 -18.23 -6.41 -8.83
C ASP A 18 -19.00 -6.69 -10.13
N ASP A 19 -18.75 -5.86 -11.14
CA ASP A 19 -19.38 -5.92 -12.47
C ASP A 19 -18.47 -6.53 -13.54
N ASP A 20 -17.45 -7.29 -13.11
CA ASP A 20 -16.40 -7.88 -13.96
C ASP A 20 -15.56 -6.87 -14.76
N VAL A 21 -15.65 -5.57 -14.43
CA VAL A 21 -14.81 -4.52 -15.01
C VAL A 21 -13.63 -4.23 -14.08
N MET A 22 -12.40 -4.18 -14.63
CA MET A 22 -11.21 -3.89 -13.82
C MET A 22 -11.06 -2.38 -13.54
N LEU A 23 -11.69 -1.90 -12.47
CA LEU A 23 -11.66 -0.49 -12.04
C LEU A 23 -10.74 -0.23 -10.84
N HIS A 24 -10.31 -1.30 -10.17
CA HIS A 24 -9.57 -1.24 -8.91
C HIS A 24 -8.69 -2.50 -8.75
N PRO A 25 -7.53 -2.44 -8.07
CA PRO A 25 -6.69 -3.61 -7.82
C PRO A 25 -7.45 -4.81 -7.22
N ALA A 26 -8.47 -4.54 -6.39
CA ALA A 26 -9.34 -5.56 -5.81
C ALA A 26 -10.16 -6.39 -6.84
N ASN A 27 -10.28 -5.92 -8.07
CA ASN A 27 -10.95 -6.66 -9.15
C ASN A 27 -9.99 -7.65 -9.84
N GLY A 28 -8.67 -7.50 -9.65
CA GLY A 28 -7.66 -8.35 -10.25
C GLY A 28 -7.57 -9.73 -9.61
N GLU A 29 -7.18 -10.73 -10.40
CA GLU A 29 -7.13 -12.13 -9.93
C GLU A 29 -6.15 -12.34 -8.77
N ALA A 30 -5.02 -11.61 -8.74
CA ALA A 30 -4.07 -11.70 -7.64
C ALA A 30 -4.71 -11.35 -6.28
N TRP A 31 -5.60 -10.36 -6.25
CA TRP A 31 -6.32 -9.99 -5.03
C TRP A 31 -7.37 -11.04 -4.67
N LYS A 32 -8.15 -11.49 -5.66
CA LYS A 32 -9.17 -12.53 -5.47
C LYS A 32 -8.54 -13.83 -4.93
N GLU A 33 -7.41 -14.23 -5.48
CA GLU A 33 -6.66 -15.41 -5.05
C GLU A 33 -6.07 -15.25 -3.64
N PHE A 34 -5.55 -14.06 -3.33
CA PHE A 34 -5.10 -13.74 -1.98
C PHE A 34 -6.25 -13.86 -0.96
N ASP A 35 -7.44 -13.36 -1.30
CA ASP A 35 -8.62 -13.45 -0.43
C ASP A 35 -9.10 -14.90 -0.24
N ARG A 36 -8.98 -15.75 -1.27
CA ARG A 36 -9.25 -17.19 -1.15
C ARG A 36 -8.22 -17.90 -0.27
N THR A 37 -6.96 -17.51 -0.38
CA THR A 37 -5.85 -18.11 0.37
C THR A 37 -5.89 -17.72 1.85
N PHE A 38 -6.26 -16.48 2.16
CA PHE A 38 -6.28 -15.92 3.51
C PHE A 38 -7.68 -15.38 3.88
N PRO A 39 -8.70 -16.26 4.03
CA PRO A 39 -10.08 -15.84 4.25
C PRO A 39 -10.26 -15.09 5.58
N GLU A 40 -9.50 -15.44 6.62
CA GLU A 40 -9.53 -14.74 7.91
C GLU A 40 -9.02 -13.31 7.79
N PHE A 41 -7.95 -13.10 7.04
CA PHE A 41 -7.45 -11.76 6.74
C PHE A 41 -8.44 -10.98 5.88
N ALA A 42 -8.99 -11.61 4.84
CA ALA A 42 -9.95 -10.98 3.96
C ALA A 42 -11.30 -10.67 4.64
N ALA A 43 -11.65 -11.38 5.71
CA ALA A 43 -12.88 -11.20 6.46
C ALA A 43 -13.03 -9.79 7.02
N ASP A 44 -11.95 -9.21 7.56
CA ASP A 44 -11.96 -7.85 8.07
C ASP A 44 -11.65 -6.82 6.95
N PRO A 45 -12.61 -5.97 6.56
CA PRO A 45 -12.37 -4.94 5.54
C PRO A 45 -11.32 -3.89 5.94
N ARG A 46 -11.00 -3.78 7.24
CA ARG A 46 -10.02 -2.83 7.78
C ARG A 46 -8.58 -3.29 7.57
N ASN A 47 -8.36 -4.58 7.32
CA ASN A 47 -7.04 -5.11 7.02
C ASN A 47 -6.51 -4.48 5.73
N VAL A 48 -5.34 -3.85 5.83
CA VAL A 48 -4.81 -3.00 4.77
C VAL A 48 -4.06 -3.85 3.75
N ARG A 49 -4.31 -3.57 2.47
CA ARG A 49 -3.56 -4.10 1.34
C ARG A 49 -2.76 -2.96 0.72
N LEU A 50 -1.46 -3.18 0.63
CA LEU A 50 -0.51 -2.17 0.18
C LEU A 50 -0.04 -2.50 -1.22
N GLY A 51 -0.08 -1.51 -2.11
CA GLY A 51 0.69 -1.50 -3.34
C GLY A 51 2.07 -0.91 -3.08
N LEU A 52 3.11 -1.48 -3.68
CA LEU A 52 4.45 -0.90 -3.69
C LEU A 52 4.82 -0.50 -5.12
N ALA A 53 5.40 0.68 -5.29
CA ALA A 53 5.97 1.11 -6.56
C ALA A 53 7.32 1.79 -6.33
N THR A 54 8.27 1.55 -7.24
CA THR A 54 9.58 2.18 -7.22
C THR A 54 10.05 2.38 -8.66
N ASP A 55 10.76 3.48 -8.89
CA ASP A 55 11.39 3.81 -10.16
C ASP A 55 12.59 4.75 -9.92
N GLY A 56 13.54 4.77 -10.84
CA GLY A 56 14.73 5.61 -10.76
C GLY A 56 14.56 6.95 -11.47
N PHE A 57 14.92 8.06 -10.83
CA PHE A 57 14.98 9.36 -11.49
C PHE A 57 16.24 10.15 -11.12
N ASN A 58 16.67 11.08 -11.98
CA ASN A 58 17.84 11.92 -11.73
C ASN A 58 17.41 13.36 -11.37
N PRO A 59 17.36 13.75 -10.08
CA PRO A 59 17.04 15.12 -9.67
C PRO A 59 18.06 16.17 -10.17
N TYR A 60 19.28 15.76 -10.50
CA TYR A 60 20.37 16.64 -10.94
C TYR A 60 20.65 16.55 -12.45
N GLY A 61 19.72 16.02 -13.24
CA GLY A 61 19.91 15.80 -14.68
C GLY A 61 20.35 17.05 -15.46
N VAL A 62 20.00 18.25 -14.98
CA VAL A 62 20.41 19.53 -15.56
C VAL A 62 21.92 19.79 -15.43
N LEU A 63 22.58 19.23 -14.42
CA LEU A 63 24.01 19.43 -14.14
C LEU A 63 24.90 18.36 -14.80
N ASN A 64 24.35 17.51 -15.67
CA ASN A 64 25.05 16.40 -16.33
C ASN A 64 25.76 15.46 -15.34
N GLN A 65 25.21 15.33 -14.13
CA GLN A 65 25.72 14.42 -13.11
C GLN A 65 25.08 13.04 -13.27
N HIS A 66 25.90 11.98 -13.29
CA HIS A 66 25.43 10.60 -13.23
C HIS A 66 24.94 10.30 -11.80
N HIS A 67 23.65 10.49 -11.57
CA HIS A 67 22.99 10.22 -10.31
C HIS A 67 21.61 9.61 -10.56
N SER A 68 21.19 8.70 -9.68
CA SER A 68 19.87 8.11 -9.72
C SER A 68 19.33 8.03 -8.30
N THR A 69 18.08 8.44 -8.11
CA THR A 69 17.35 8.38 -6.85
C THR A 69 16.14 7.48 -7.06
N TRP A 70 15.98 6.49 -6.19
CA TRP A 70 14.90 5.51 -6.24
C TRP A 70 14.05 5.61 -4.98
N PRO A 71 12.93 6.35 -5.02
CA PRO A 71 11.93 6.30 -3.97
C PRO A 71 11.13 4.99 -4.07
N ILE A 72 10.76 4.46 -2.92
CA ILE A 72 9.82 3.35 -2.78
C ILE A 72 8.56 3.92 -2.13
N PHE A 73 7.45 3.87 -2.86
CA PHE A 73 6.17 4.36 -2.41
C PHE A 73 5.25 3.20 -2.05
N ALA A 74 4.54 3.34 -0.93
CA ALA A 74 3.45 2.48 -0.51
C ALA A 74 2.11 3.18 -0.69
N PHE A 75 1.12 2.45 -1.19
CA PHE A 75 -0.22 2.92 -1.50
C PHE A 75 -1.26 2.08 -0.77
N PRO A 76 -2.20 2.68 0.00
CA PRO A 76 -3.29 1.95 0.62
C PRO A 76 -4.37 1.65 -0.43
N TYR A 77 -4.30 0.48 -1.05
CA TYR A 77 -5.28 0.02 -2.04
C TYR A 77 -6.64 -0.32 -1.44
N ASN A 78 -6.87 -0.09 -0.16
CA ASN A 78 -8.22 -0.15 0.40
C ASN A 78 -9.10 1.03 -0.03
N LEU A 79 -8.47 2.17 -0.32
CA LEU A 79 -9.15 3.41 -0.69
C LEU A 79 -9.80 3.30 -2.07
N PRO A 80 -10.87 4.07 -2.34
CA PRO A 80 -11.49 4.08 -3.65
C PRO A 80 -10.54 4.56 -4.77
N PRO A 81 -10.80 4.21 -6.04
CA PRO A 81 -9.94 4.54 -7.18
C PRO A 81 -9.58 6.03 -7.30
N TRP A 82 -10.51 6.93 -6.96
CA TRP A 82 -10.30 8.38 -7.02
C TRP A 82 -9.44 8.93 -5.87
N LYS A 83 -9.07 8.10 -4.88
CA LYS A 83 -8.23 8.46 -3.73
C LYS A 83 -6.93 7.67 -3.64
N CYS A 84 -6.91 6.37 -3.95
CA CYS A 84 -5.78 5.49 -3.66
C CYS A 84 -4.43 5.93 -4.27
N MET A 85 -4.45 6.68 -5.38
CA MET A 85 -3.25 7.21 -6.05
C MET A 85 -3.02 8.72 -5.80
N LYS A 86 -3.76 9.35 -4.88
CA LYS A 86 -3.58 10.78 -4.56
C LYS A 86 -2.38 10.98 -3.64
N LYS A 87 -1.66 12.09 -3.83
CA LYS A 87 -0.41 12.40 -3.10
C LYS A 87 -0.53 12.37 -1.59
N GLU A 88 -1.70 12.68 -1.05
CA GLU A 88 -1.95 12.70 0.39
C GLU A 88 -2.00 11.30 1.01
N TYR A 89 -2.13 10.25 0.19
CA TYR A 89 -2.13 8.85 0.60
C TYR A 89 -0.91 8.07 0.11
N MET A 90 -0.01 8.72 -0.62
CA MET A 90 1.27 8.14 -1.02
C MET A 90 2.24 8.24 0.16
N MET A 91 2.77 7.10 0.61
CA MET A 91 3.75 7.04 1.69
C MET A 91 5.11 6.67 1.10
N MET A 92 6.11 7.56 1.22
CA MET A 92 7.48 7.20 0.87
C MET A 92 8.07 6.38 2.02
N THR A 93 8.41 5.12 1.77
CA THR A 93 8.91 4.19 2.79
C THR A 93 10.43 4.12 2.80
N VAL A 94 11.05 4.11 1.62
CA VAL A 94 12.51 4.04 1.45
C VAL A 94 12.91 5.05 0.37
N LEU A 95 14.05 5.71 0.58
CA LEU A 95 14.68 6.56 -0.43
C LEU A 95 16.12 6.11 -0.63
N ILE A 96 16.42 5.59 -1.82
CA ILE A 96 17.75 5.16 -2.21
C ILE A 96 18.37 6.29 -3.04
N THR A 97 19.55 6.78 -2.65
CA THR A 97 20.23 7.90 -3.32
C THR A 97 21.23 7.46 -4.39
N GLU A 98 21.20 6.19 -4.76
CA GLU A 98 22.03 5.60 -5.80
C GLU A 98 21.20 4.63 -6.64
N ASP A 99 21.74 4.20 -7.78
CA ASP A 99 21.12 3.13 -8.55
C ASP A 99 21.31 1.80 -7.80
N PRO A 100 20.23 1.18 -7.28
CA PRO A 100 20.36 -0.06 -6.52
C PRO A 100 20.73 -1.25 -7.42
N GLY A 101 20.54 -1.15 -8.74
CA GLY A 101 20.81 -2.23 -9.69
C GLY A 101 20.25 -3.57 -9.22
N ARG A 102 21.15 -4.56 -9.05
CA ARG A 102 20.80 -5.91 -8.58
C ARG A 102 20.62 -6.04 -7.06
N SER A 103 20.94 -5.00 -6.30
CA SER A 103 20.95 -5.00 -4.82
C SER A 103 19.69 -4.38 -4.21
N ILE A 104 18.64 -4.14 -5.01
CA ILE A 104 17.39 -3.52 -4.53
C ILE A 104 16.75 -4.28 -3.36
N ASP A 105 16.94 -5.60 -3.30
CA ASP A 105 16.48 -6.47 -2.23
C ASP A 105 17.12 -6.13 -0.87
N VAL A 106 18.37 -5.68 -0.86
CA VAL A 106 19.08 -5.26 0.36
C VAL A 106 18.43 -4.01 0.95
N TYR A 107 18.11 -3.03 0.11
CA TYR A 107 17.46 -1.79 0.52
C TYR A 107 16.00 -2.00 0.94
N LEU A 108 15.32 -3.00 0.36
CA LEU A 108 13.94 -3.36 0.70
C LEU A 108 13.81 -4.14 2.02
N ARG A 109 14.91 -4.71 2.55
CA ARG A 109 14.85 -5.59 3.72
C ARG A 109 14.17 -4.95 4.95
N PRO A 110 14.48 -3.71 5.36
CA PRO A 110 13.80 -3.09 6.51
C PRO A 110 12.28 -2.99 6.31
N LEU A 111 11.85 -2.58 5.11
CA LEU A 111 10.43 -2.52 4.76
C LEU A 111 9.76 -3.90 4.81
N VAL A 112 10.42 -4.92 4.28
CA VAL A 112 9.92 -6.29 4.32
C VAL A 112 9.79 -6.81 5.75
N ASP A 113 10.75 -6.48 6.63
CA ASP A 113 10.71 -6.88 8.03
C ASP A 113 9.56 -6.20 8.78
N GLU A 114 9.32 -4.90 8.54
CA GLU A 114 8.14 -4.20 9.09
C GLU A 114 6.81 -4.79 8.59
N LEU A 115 6.72 -5.14 7.30
CA LEU A 115 5.52 -5.75 6.73
C LEU A 115 5.26 -7.16 7.30
N LYS A 116 6.32 -7.94 7.58
CA LYS A 116 6.20 -9.24 8.24
C LYS A 116 5.77 -9.11 9.70
N ASP A 117 6.30 -8.12 10.41
CA ASP A 117 5.90 -7.81 11.78
C ASP A 117 4.42 -7.40 11.84
N LEU A 118 4.00 -6.50 10.93
CA LEU A 118 2.60 -6.11 10.77
C LEU A 118 1.71 -7.32 10.46
N TRP A 119 2.15 -8.23 9.59
CA TRP A 119 1.39 -9.43 9.28
C TRP A 119 1.25 -10.39 10.47
N THR A 120 2.31 -10.53 11.28
CA THR A 120 2.38 -11.56 12.33
C THR A 120 1.81 -11.07 13.66
N ASN A 121 2.21 -9.86 14.07
CA ASN A 121 1.88 -9.29 15.36
C ASN A 121 0.78 -8.24 15.25
N GLY A 122 0.69 -7.58 14.10
CA GLY A 122 -0.25 -6.50 13.86
C GLY A 122 -0.02 -5.27 14.73
N VAL A 123 -0.82 -4.24 14.48
CA VAL A 123 -0.74 -2.99 15.26
C VAL A 123 -2.11 -2.60 15.79
N ARG A 124 -2.20 -2.36 17.10
CA ARG A 124 -3.43 -1.87 17.73
C ARG A 124 -3.81 -0.52 17.13
N THR A 125 -4.89 -0.52 16.37
CA THR A 125 -5.31 0.62 15.55
C THR A 125 -6.74 1.02 15.93
N TYR A 126 -6.96 2.32 16.07
CA TYR A 126 -8.29 2.87 16.34
C TYR A 126 -9.01 3.17 15.02
N ASP A 127 -10.11 2.47 14.76
CA ASP A 127 -10.99 2.78 13.64
C ASP A 127 -11.95 3.90 14.02
N LYS A 128 -11.68 5.12 13.53
CA LYS A 128 -12.52 6.30 13.77
C LYS A 128 -13.90 6.21 13.12
N SER A 129 -14.11 5.33 12.14
CA SER A 129 -15.42 5.12 11.51
C SER A 129 -16.35 4.30 12.40
N THR A 130 -15.86 3.23 13.02
CA THR A 130 -16.66 2.38 13.95
C THR A 130 -16.52 2.78 15.42
N GLY A 131 -15.53 3.60 15.77
CA GLY A 131 -15.21 3.96 17.15
C GLY A 131 -14.59 2.81 17.96
N ARG A 132 -14.08 1.77 17.29
CA ARG A 132 -13.57 0.54 17.93
C ARG A 132 -12.09 0.35 17.64
N MET A 133 -11.40 -0.27 18.58
CA MET A 133 -10.05 -0.75 18.37
C MET A 133 -10.06 -2.08 17.61
N PHE A 134 -9.10 -2.26 16.72
CA PHE A 134 -8.80 -3.53 16.06
C PHE A 134 -7.28 -3.75 16.05
N THR A 135 -6.86 -4.95 15.67
CA THR A 135 -5.46 -5.23 15.35
C THR A 135 -5.37 -5.22 13.84
N LEU A 136 -4.65 -4.22 13.31
CA LEU A 136 -4.35 -4.10 11.89
C LEU A 136 -3.34 -5.17 11.48
#